data_AF-W7B5Y7-F1
#
_entry.id   AF-W7B5Y7-F1
#
_cell.length_a   1.000
_cell.length_b   1.000
_cell.length_c   1.000
_cell.angle_alpha   90.00
_cell.angle_beta   90.00
_cell.angle_gamma   90.00
#
_symmetry.space_group_name_H-M   'P 1'
#
loop_
_entity.id
_entity.type
_entity.pdbx_description
1 polymer ?
#
loop_
_entity_poly.entity_id
_entity_poly.type
_entity_poly.pdbx_seq_one_letter_code
_entity_poly.pdbx_strand_id
1 'polypeptide(L)'
;MVIPLDLQLSPSQNAQRYFTRYQKLRNSVSHVNEQIKQTNEENAYLEEILSQLETAEPEDVEEIRQELAEEGYLRLKKSKQPKKEKMPRQNSTNTALQPDF
;
A
#
# COMPACT_ATOMS: atom_id res chain seq x y z
N MET A 1 -23.32 -16.24 39.13
CA MET A 1 -22.67 -16.27 37.81
C MET A 1 -22.94 -17.63 37.19
N VAL A 2 -23.55 -17.69 36.00
CA VAL A 2 -23.94 -18.94 35.34
C VAL A 2 -23.23 -19.01 33.99
N ILE A 3 -22.56 -20.14 33.71
CA ILE A 3 -21.86 -20.35 32.44
C ILE A 3 -22.87 -20.96 31.46
N PRO A 4 -23.17 -20.31 30.32
CA PRO A 4 -24.11 -20.88 29.35
C PRO A 4 -23.47 -22.09 28.68
N LEU A 5 -24.18 -23.21 28.62
CA LEU A 5 -23.72 -24.43 27.97
C LEU A 5 -24.54 -24.70 26.72
N ASP A 6 -23.90 -25.29 25.73
CA ASP A 6 -24.59 -25.85 24.58
C ASP A 6 -25.08 -27.25 24.95
N LEU A 7 -26.40 -27.45 24.94
CA LEU A 7 -27.03 -28.73 25.32
C LEU A 7 -26.75 -29.85 24.31
N GLN A 8 -26.32 -29.50 23.08
CA GLN A 8 -25.93 -30.48 22.07
C GLN A 8 -24.48 -30.98 22.24
N LEU A 9 -23.71 -30.35 23.14
CA LEU A 9 -22.32 -30.71 23.43
C LEU A 9 -22.20 -31.43 24.77
N SER A 10 -21.27 -32.38 24.85
CA SER A 10 -20.92 -32.99 26.14
C SER A 10 -20.31 -31.94 27.09
N PRO A 11 -20.32 -32.19 28.42
CA PRO A 11 -19.68 -31.28 29.38
C PRO A 11 -18.22 -30.97 29.07
N SER A 12 -17.46 -31.99 28.63
CA SER A 12 -16.06 -31.83 28.23
C SER A 12 -15.91 -30.99 26.95
N GLN A 13 -16.79 -31.18 25.96
CA GLN A 13 -16.79 -30.38 24.73
C GLN A 13 -17.13 -28.91 25.00
N ASN A 14 -18.08 -28.64 25.89
CA ASN A 14 -18.38 -27.28 26.34
C ASN A 14 -17.15 -26.65 27.02
N ALA A 15 -16.49 -27.36 27.95
CA ALA A 15 -15.28 -26.87 28.61
C ALA A 15 -14.15 -26.57 27.60
N GLN A 16 -13.91 -27.48 26.65
CA GLN A 16 -12.90 -27.32 25.60
C GLN A 16 -13.19 -26.11 24.71
N ARG A 17 -14.45 -25.89 24.31
CA ARG A 17 -14.86 -24.73 23.51
C ARG A 17 -14.53 -23.41 24.22
N TYR A 18 -14.83 -23.31 25.51
CA TYR A 18 -14.48 -22.13 26.30
C TYR A 18 -12.97 -21.94 26.42
N PHE A 19 -12.22 -23.03 26.63
CA PHE A 19 -10.76 -22.98 26.68
C PHE A 19 -10.15 -22.48 25.36
N THR A 20 -10.61 -23.02 24.23
CA THR A 20 -10.14 -22.59 22.90
C THR A 20 -10.49 -21.12 22.62
N ARG A 21 -11.69 -20.67 23.00
CA ARG A 21 -12.08 -19.25 22.88
C ARG A 21 -11.18 -18.35 23.72
N TYR A 22 -10.93 -18.73 24.97
CA TYR A 22 -10.02 -18.00 25.85
C TYR A 22 -8.62 -17.91 25.26
N GLN A 23 -8.06 -19.03 24.80
CA GLN A 23 -6.72 -19.08 24.21
C GLN A 23 -6.62 -18.19 22.97
N LYS A 24 -7.64 -18.21 22.09
CA LYS A 24 -7.70 -17.32 20.92
C LYS A 24 -7.71 -15.85 21.34
N LEU A 25 -8.59 -15.47 22.27
CA LEU A 25 -8.67 -14.10 22.76
C LEU A 25 -7.36 -13.64 23.40
N ARG A 26 -6.76 -14.47 24.24
CA ARG A 26 -5.47 -14.19 24.89
C ARG A 26 -4.38 -13.91 23.86
N ASN A 27 -4.30 -14.71 22.80
CA ASN A 27 -3.33 -14.51 21.74
C ASN A 27 -3.67 -13.27 20.89
N SER A 28 -4.95 -12.98 20.65
CA SER A 28 -5.37 -11.79 19.92
C SER A 28 -5.01 -10.48 20.64
N VAL A 29 -5.01 -10.46 21.98
CA VAL A 29 -4.67 -9.27 22.76
C VAL A 29 -3.26 -8.76 22.44
N SER A 30 -2.26 -9.64 22.34
CA SER A 30 -0.89 -9.20 22.03
C SER A 30 -0.79 -8.61 20.63
N HIS A 31 -1.45 -9.23 19.64
CA HIS A 31 -1.47 -8.72 18.27
C HIS A 31 -2.18 -7.36 18.18
N VAL A 32 -3.30 -7.19 18.87
CA VAL A 32 -4.03 -5.91 18.89
C VAL A 32 -3.19 -4.82 19.54
N ASN A 33 -2.51 -5.11 20.65
CA ASN A 33 -1.64 -4.13 21.30
C ASN A 33 -0.45 -3.74 20.42
N GLU A 34 0.12 -4.69 19.69
CA GLU A 34 1.19 -4.42 18.72
C GLU A 34 0.69 -3.51 17.59
N GLN A 35 -0.49 -3.79 17.03
CA GLN A 35 -1.08 -2.91 16.00
C GLN A 35 -1.37 -1.52 16.54
N ILE A 36 -1.90 -1.39 17.77
CA ILE A 36 -2.15 -0.09 18.39
C ILE A 36 -0.85 0.70 18.52
N LYS A 37 0.23 0.04 18.95
CA LYS A 37 1.55 0.67 19.07
C LYS A 37 2.04 1.16 17.72
N GLN A 38 2.04 0.31 16.70
CA GLN A 38 2.48 0.65 15.34
C GLN A 38 1.67 1.81 14.75
N THR A 39 0.33 1.79 14.92
CA THR A 39 -0.53 2.87 14.45
C THR A 39 -0.24 4.20 15.16
N ASN A 40 0.09 4.18 16.45
CA ASN A 40 0.45 5.40 17.18
C ASN A 40 1.82 5.95 16.74
N GLU A 41 2.78 5.07 16.48
CA GLU A 41 4.09 5.44 15.92
C GLU A 41 3.94 6.05 14.52
N GLU A 42 3.11 5.43 13.67
CA GLU A 42 2.78 5.94 12.33
C GLU A 42 2.07 7.30 12.40
N ASN A 43 1.09 7.47 13.30
CA ASN A 43 0.43 8.76 13.49
C ASN A 43 1.42 9.85 13.92
N ALA A 44 2.32 9.56 14.86
CA ALA A 44 3.33 10.51 15.30
C ALA A 44 4.28 10.92 14.16
N TYR A 45 4.69 9.96 13.33
CA TYR A 45 5.48 10.24 12.13
C TYR A 45 4.72 11.17 11.16
N LEU A 46 3.45 10.89 10.88
CA LEU A 46 2.65 11.73 9.97
C LEU A 46 2.38 13.13 10.54
N GLU A 47 2.25 13.26 11.86
CA GLU A 47 2.16 14.56 12.55
C GLU A 47 3.47 15.36 12.43
N GLU A 48 4.62 14.69 12.52
CA GLU A 48 5.92 15.32 12.29
C GLU A 48 6.05 15.82 10.86
N ILE A 49 5.71 15.00 9.86
CA ILE A 49 5.69 15.40 8.45
C ILE A 49 4.77 16.61 8.23
N LEU A 50 3.61 16.63 8.87
CA LEU A 50 2.70 17.77 8.79
C LEU A 50 3.35 19.04 9.36
N SER A 51 4.00 18.95 10.51
CA SER A 51 4.73 20.07 11.12
C SER A 51 5.87 20.57 10.25
N GLN A 52 6.61 19.66 9.60
CA GLN A 52 7.69 20.03 8.69
C GLN A 52 7.12 20.80 7.47
N LEU A 53 6.00 20.34 6.92
CA LEU A 53 5.33 20.98 5.77
C LEU A 53 4.83 22.40 6.07
N GLU A 54 4.51 22.73 7.32
CA GLU A 54 4.06 24.09 7.69
C GLU A 54 5.14 25.15 7.50
N THR A 55 6.42 24.76 7.62
CA THR A 55 7.57 25.67 7.53
C THR A 55 8.52 25.38 6.36
N ALA A 56 8.25 24.33 5.59
CA ALA A 56 9.10 23.84 4.52
C ALA A 56 9.23 24.81 3.33
N GLU A 57 10.44 24.90 2.77
CA GLU A 57 10.66 25.55 1.48
C GLU A 57 10.29 24.60 0.33
N PRO A 58 10.10 25.10 -0.91
CA PRO A 58 9.72 24.25 -2.05
C PRO A 58 10.66 23.08 -2.33
N GLU A 59 11.95 23.21 -2.01
CA GLU A 59 12.94 22.13 -2.15
C GLU A 59 12.70 21.04 -1.11
N ASP A 60 12.54 21.41 0.17
CA ASP A 60 12.21 20.49 1.27
C ASP A 60 10.91 19.70 0.99
N VAL A 61 9.90 20.36 0.41
CA VAL A 61 8.62 19.71 0.06
C VAL A 61 8.82 18.59 -0.98
N GLU A 62 9.73 18.77 -1.94
CA GLU A 62 10.00 17.73 -2.94
C GLU A 62 10.79 16.57 -2.35
N GLU A 63 11.68 16.83 -1.39
CA GLU A 63 12.38 15.80 -0.61
C GLU A 63 11.39 14.97 0.23
N ILE A 64 10.53 15.63 1.01
CA ILE A 64 9.46 14.98 1.79
C ILE A 64 8.55 14.13 0.87
N ARG A 65 8.21 14.65 -0.31
CA ARG A 65 7.40 13.93 -1.29
C ARG A 65 8.09 12.66 -1.82
N GLN A 66 9.41 12.71 -1.98
CA GLN A 66 10.21 11.58 -2.43
C GLN A 66 10.33 10.52 -1.32
N GLU A 67 10.60 10.93 -0.08
CA GLU A 67 10.62 10.05 1.11
C GLU A 67 9.29 9.29 1.25
N LEU A 68 8.17 10.02 1.29
CA LEU A 68 6.83 9.41 1.40
C LEU A 68 6.50 8.47 0.22
N ALA A 69 7.11 8.67 -0.94
CA ALA A 69 6.93 7.76 -2.07
C ALA A 69 7.78 6.49 -1.95
N GLU A 70 8.97 6.58 -1.36
CA GLU A 70 9.84 5.44 -1.06
C GLU A 70 9.25 4.56 0.04
N GLU A 71 8.66 5.17 1.06
CA GLU A 71 7.92 4.47 2.12
C GLU A 71 6.56 3.92 1.65
N GLY A 72 6.09 4.33 0.48
CA GLY A 72 4.89 3.80 -0.17
C GLY A 72 3.58 4.49 0.19
N TYR A 73 3.63 5.58 0.96
CA TYR A 73 2.47 6.46 1.21
C TYR A 73 2.02 7.18 -0.06
N LEU A 74 2.96 7.53 -0.95
CA LEU A 74 2.67 8.23 -2.20
C LEU A 74 3.04 7.39 -3.43
N ARG A 75 2.28 7.59 -4.49
CA ARG A 75 2.65 7.11 -5.83
C ARG A 75 3.29 8.24 -6.61
N LEU A 76 4.56 8.08 -7.02
CA LEU A 76 5.19 9.00 -7.97
C LEU A 76 4.37 8.98 -9.27
N LYS A 77 3.85 10.15 -9.67
CA LYS A 77 3.21 10.29 -10.98
C LYS A 77 4.29 10.03 -12.03
N LYS A 78 4.06 9.03 -12.90
CA LYS A 78 4.89 8.87 -14.10
C LYS A 78 4.78 10.17 -14.89
N SER A 79 5.89 10.89 -15.04
CA SER A 79 5.92 12.05 -15.93
C SER A 79 5.38 11.60 -17.28
N LYS A 80 4.42 12.35 -17.82
CA LYS A 80 3.96 12.14 -19.19
C LYS A 80 5.15 12.46 -20.09
N GLN A 81 5.98 11.46 -20.36
CA GLN A 81 6.99 11.53 -21.41
C GLN A 81 6.25 11.98 -22.68
N PRO A 82 6.63 13.10 -23.32
CA PRO A 82 6.07 13.44 -24.61
C PRO A 82 6.37 12.25 -25.53
N LYS A 83 5.33 11.63 -26.09
CA LYS A 83 5.48 10.61 -27.12
C LYS A 83 6.37 11.24 -28.20
N LYS A 84 7.62 10.76 -28.33
CA LYS A 84 8.42 11.03 -29.51
C LYS A 84 7.57 10.65 -30.72
N GLU A 85 7.13 11.64 -31.49
CA GLU A 85 6.50 11.40 -32.78
C GLU A 85 7.46 10.56 -33.61
N LYS A 86 7.04 9.34 -33.92
CA LYS A 86 7.78 8.49 -34.85
C LYS A 86 7.70 9.17 -36.21
N MET A 87 8.81 9.73 -36.68
CA MET A 87 8.94 10.17 -38.08
C MET A 87 8.52 9.03 -39.01
N PRO A 88 7.66 9.29 -40.01
CA PRO A 88 7.27 8.27 -40.97
C PRO A 88 8.49 7.87 -41.82
N ARG A 89 8.74 6.57 -41.91
CA ARG A 89 9.73 5.99 -42.81
C ARG A 89 9.31 6.26 -44.24
N GLN A 90 10.17 6.90 -45.03
CA GLN A 90 9.98 7.08 -46.46
C GLN A 90 10.16 5.72 -47.14
N ASN A 91 9.08 5.20 -47.73
CA ASN A 91 9.15 4.04 -48.62
C ASN A 91 9.49 4.55 -50.02
N SER A 92 10.71 4.32 -50.49
CA SER A 92 11.08 4.50 -51.89
C SER A 92 10.42 3.40 -52.73
N THR A 93 9.31 3.71 -53.40
CA THR A 93 8.78 2.89 -54.49
C THR A 93 9.63 3.11 -55.73
N ASN A 94 10.45 2.13 -56.07
CA ASN A 94 11.03 2.01 -57.41
C ASN A 94 9.91 1.70 -58.42
N THR A 95 9.62 2.62 -59.34
CA THR A 95 8.94 2.32 -60.60
C THR A 95 9.31 3.35 -61.66
N ALA A 96 10.08 2.92 -62.65
CA ALA A 96 10.09 3.37 -64.06
C ALA A 96 11.17 2.53 -64.76
N LEU A 97 10.83 1.40 -65.41
CA LEU A 97 10.48 1.34 -66.84
C LEU A 97 11.33 2.33 -67.67
N GLN A 98 12.45 1.83 -68.19
CA GLN A 98 13.15 2.42 -69.33
C GLN A 98 12.26 2.25 -70.57
N PRO A 99 12.14 3.26 -71.44
CA PRO A 99 11.75 3.02 -72.82
C PRO A 99 12.98 2.62 -73.65
N ASP A 100 12.77 1.70 -74.58
CA ASP A 100 13.71 1.34 -75.64
C ASP A 100 14.04 2.56 -76.52
N PHE A 101 15.27 2.54 -77.07
CA PHE A 101 15.97 3.45 -78.00
C PHE A 101 17.02 4.39 -77.38
#